data_AF-D6U393-F1
#
_entry.id   AF-D6U393-F1
#
_cell.length_a   1.000
_cell.length_b   1.000
_cell.length_c   1.000
_cell.angle_alpha   90.00
_cell.angle_beta   90.00
_cell.angle_gamma   90.00
#
_symmetry.space_group_name_H-M   'P 1'
#
loop_
_entity.id
_entity.type
_entity.pdbx_description
1 polymer ?
#
loop_
_entity_poly.entity_id
_entity_poly.type
_entity_poly.pdbx_seq_one_letter_code
_entity_poly.pdbx_strand_id
1 'polypeptide(L)'
;MTAIERTAYPRFTRAPSAKELRELYTPTSAEKDFVNSKVRGASQKFALMILLKVYQRLHYFPEPQTIPGSLIGHVRDSLRLPPEVVPDMVVLQKL
;
A
#
# COMPACT_ATOMS: atom_id res chain seq x y z
N MET A 1 -19.95 20.18 -23.39
CA MET A 1 -19.18 18.93 -23.42
C MET A 1 -18.37 18.88 -22.14
N THR A 2 -18.76 18.04 -21.18
CA THR A 2 -18.08 17.93 -19.88
C THR A 2 -18.08 16.46 -19.48
N ALA A 3 -16.88 15.90 -19.34
CA ALA A 3 -16.60 14.48 -19.38
C ALA A 3 -17.27 13.68 -18.25
N ILE A 4 -17.85 12.56 -18.66
CA ILE A 4 -18.43 11.52 -17.81
C ILE A 4 -17.28 10.64 -17.31
N GLU A 5 -16.73 10.89 -16.12
CA GLU A 5 -15.95 9.89 -15.35
C GLU A 5 -16.10 10.12 -13.84
N ARG A 6 -17.33 9.96 -13.32
CA ARG A 6 -17.65 9.98 -11.87
C ARG A 6 -18.12 8.59 -11.40
N THR A 7 -17.26 7.59 -11.49
CA THR A 7 -17.43 6.44 -10.58
C THR A 7 -16.88 6.85 -9.22
N ALA A 8 -17.76 7.03 -8.23
CA ALA A 8 -17.46 7.59 -6.90
C ALA A 8 -16.50 6.77 -6.01
N TYR A 9 -15.87 5.72 -6.55
CA TYR A 9 -14.92 4.88 -5.84
C TYR A 9 -13.51 5.16 -6.34
N PRO A 10 -12.57 5.56 -5.46
CA PRO A 10 -11.16 5.62 -5.83
C PRO A 10 -10.74 4.24 -6.35
N ARG A 11 -9.97 4.19 -7.42
CA ARG A 11 -9.36 2.98 -7.96
C ARG A 11 -7.96 3.33 -8.43
N PHE A 12 -7.08 2.34 -8.50
CA PHE A 12 -5.81 2.49 -9.19
C PHE A 12 -6.05 2.47 -10.71
N THR A 13 -6.61 3.55 -11.26
CA THR A 13 -6.83 3.68 -12.71
C THR A 13 -5.51 3.89 -13.46
N ARG A 14 -4.49 4.42 -12.78
CA ARG A 14 -3.12 4.59 -13.28
C ARG A 14 -2.11 4.32 -12.16
N ALA A 15 -0.89 3.98 -12.53
CA ALA A 15 0.21 3.93 -11.57
C ALA A 15 0.44 5.34 -10.98
N PRO A 16 0.54 5.48 -9.63
CA PRO A 16 0.78 6.76 -8.99
C PRO A 16 2.14 7.33 -9.39
N SER A 17 2.20 8.63 -9.61
CA SER A 17 3.43 9.36 -9.93
C SER A 17 4.40 9.36 -8.73
N ALA A 18 5.69 9.62 -8.99
CA ALA A 18 6.71 9.71 -7.94
C ALA A 18 6.42 10.81 -6.90
N LYS A 19 5.66 11.85 -7.26
CA LYS A 19 5.20 12.88 -6.33
C LYS A 19 4.08 12.33 -5.44
N GLU A 20 3.05 11.73 -6.05
CA GLU A 20 1.94 11.10 -5.32
C GLU A 20 2.43 9.99 -4.38
N LEU A 21 3.41 9.18 -4.81
CA LEU A 21 4.07 8.17 -3.97
C LEU A 21 4.69 8.78 -2.71
N ARG A 22 5.45 9.87 -2.86
CA ARG A 22 6.09 10.54 -1.74
C ARG A 22 5.08 11.23 -0.81
N GLU A 23 4.07 11.88 -1.35
CA GLU A 23 3.11 12.65 -0.54
C GLU A 23 2.08 11.76 0.16
N LEU A 24 1.64 10.68 -0.49
CA LEU A 24 0.50 9.88 -0.02
C LEU A 24 0.92 8.52 0.54
N TYR A 25 1.99 7.92 0.01
CA TYR A 25 2.35 6.53 0.29
C TYR A 25 3.61 6.39 1.15
N THR A 26 4.17 7.49 1.64
CA THR A 26 5.30 7.46 2.59
C THR A 26 4.81 7.08 4.00
N PRO A 27 5.29 5.96 4.58
CA PRO A 27 4.98 5.57 5.95
C PRO A 27 5.48 6.57 6.99
N THR A 28 4.58 7.01 7.86
CA THR A 28 4.86 7.83 9.04
C THR A 28 5.35 6.97 10.20
N SER A 29 5.95 7.59 11.22
CA SER A 29 6.41 6.88 12.43
C SER A 29 5.28 6.15 13.15
N ALA A 30 4.13 6.80 13.34
CA ALA A 30 2.97 6.21 14.01
C ALA A 30 2.46 4.93 13.30
N GLU A 31 2.46 4.91 11.97
CA GLU A 31 2.08 3.73 11.20
C GLU A 31 3.11 2.61 11.35
N LYS A 32 4.40 2.93 11.38
CA LYS A 32 5.46 1.94 11.63
C LYS A 32 5.31 1.30 13.01
N ASP A 33 4.99 2.10 14.03
CA ASP A 33 4.77 1.61 15.39
C ASP A 33 3.51 0.73 15.47
N PHE A 34 2.43 1.15 14.81
CA PHE A 34 1.22 0.34 14.68
C PHE A 34 1.50 -1.02 14.03
N VAL A 35 2.19 -1.02 12.88
CA VAL A 35 2.55 -2.25 12.16
C VAL A 35 3.46 -3.14 13.02
N ASN A 36 4.44 -2.55 13.71
CA ASN A 36 5.32 -3.27 14.62
C ASN A 36 4.58 -3.89 15.81
N SER A 37 3.51 -3.25 16.31
CA SER A 37 2.70 -3.76 17.41
C SER A 37 1.80 -4.93 17.00
N LYS A 38 1.35 -4.97 15.74
CA LYS A 38 0.37 -5.95 15.24
C LYS A 38 1.02 -7.22 14.70
N VAL A 39 2.16 -7.10 14.02
CA VAL A 39 2.81 -8.22 13.34
C VAL A 39 4.32 -8.24 13.62
N ARG A 40 4.87 -9.43 13.79
CA ARG A 40 6.30 -9.61 14.12
C ARG A 40 7.16 -9.93 12.89
N GLY A 41 6.62 -10.64 11.89
CA GLY A 41 7.38 -11.04 10.70
C GLY A 41 7.62 -9.89 9.72
N ALA A 42 8.81 -9.83 9.11
CA ALA A 42 9.18 -8.78 8.15
C ALA A 42 8.23 -8.75 6.92
N SER A 43 7.89 -9.92 6.37
CA SER A 43 6.94 -10.06 5.26
C SER A 43 5.52 -9.62 5.61
N GLN A 44 5.08 -9.91 6.85
CA GLN A 44 3.77 -9.52 7.35
C GLN A 44 3.71 -8.00 7.62
N LYS A 45 4.78 -7.43 8.20
CA LYS A 45 4.92 -5.97 8.37
C LYS A 45 4.85 -5.26 7.02
N PHE A 46 5.54 -5.80 6.02
CA PHE A 46 5.56 -5.24 4.69
C PHE A 46 4.17 -5.25 4.05
N ALA A 47 3.48 -6.40 4.09
CA ALA A 47 2.13 -6.51 3.56
C ALA A 47 1.13 -5.62 4.30
N LEU A 48 1.17 -5.58 5.64
CA LEU A 48 0.28 -4.74 6.44
C LEU A 48 0.49 -3.25 6.15
N MET A 49 1.73 -2.81 5.99
CA MET A 49 2.03 -1.42 5.64
C MET A 49 1.42 -1.04 4.28
N ILE A 50 1.56 -1.92 3.28
CA ILE A 50 0.97 -1.69 1.95
C ILE A 50 -0.55 -1.62 2.06
N LEU A 51 -1.17 -2.59 2.73
CA LEU A 51 -2.63 -2.62 2.93
C LEU A 51 -3.13 -1.39 3.66
N LEU A 52 -2.42 -0.91 4.69
CA LEU A 52 -2.79 0.29 5.43
C LEU A 52 -2.79 1.53 4.52
N LYS A 53 -1.73 1.72 3.72
CA LYS A 53 -1.62 2.84 2.79
C LYS A 53 -2.67 2.81 1.69
N VAL A 54 -2.94 1.62 1.19
CA VAL A 54 -4.00 1.38 0.21
C VAL A 54 -5.36 1.71 0.82
N TYR A 55 -5.65 1.22 2.02
CA TYR A 55 -6.92 1.47 2.73
C TYR A 55 -7.14 2.95 3.04
N GLN A 56 -6.11 3.68 3.45
CA GLN A 56 -6.21 5.13 3.70
C GLN A 56 -6.65 5.92 2.47
N ARG A 57 -6.33 5.42 1.26
CA ARG A 57 -6.66 6.12 0.00
C ARG A 57 -7.94 5.63 -0.66
N LEU A 58 -8.14 4.32 -0.63
CA LEU A 58 -9.22 3.64 -1.35
C LEU A 58 -10.43 3.37 -0.45
N HIS A 59 -10.23 3.30 0.87
CA HIS A 59 -11.23 2.90 1.87
C HIS A 59 -11.80 1.49 1.68
N TYR A 60 -11.09 0.65 0.90
CA TYR A 60 -11.32 -0.79 0.77
C TYR A 60 -9.99 -1.49 0.49
N PHE A 61 -9.98 -2.82 0.58
CA PHE A 61 -8.84 -3.64 0.20
C PHE A 61 -9.01 -4.13 -1.24
N PRO A 62 -8.26 -3.57 -2.20
CA PRO A 62 -8.30 -4.03 -3.58
C PRO A 62 -7.56 -5.36 -3.72
N GLU A 63 -7.76 -6.04 -4.84
CA GLU A 63 -7.03 -7.28 -5.14
C GLU A 63 -5.53 -7.00 -5.24
N PRO A 64 -4.65 -7.88 -4.73
CA PRO A 64 -3.20 -7.64 -4.73
C PRO A 64 -2.63 -7.35 -6.12
N GLN A 65 -3.23 -7.92 -7.16
CA GLN A 65 -2.82 -7.73 -8.56
C GLN A 65 -3.06 -6.31 -9.09
N THR A 66 -3.99 -5.57 -8.48
CA THR A 66 -4.32 -4.18 -8.87
C THR A 66 -3.41 -3.16 -8.20
N ILE A 67 -2.60 -3.57 -7.22
CA ILE A 67 -1.70 -2.69 -6.49
C ILE A 67 -0.47 -2.42 -7.38
N PRO A 68 -0.16 -1.15 -7.70
CA PRO A 68 0.97 -0.83 -8.57
C PRO A 68 2.31 -1.25 -7.94
N GLY A 69 3.17 -1.89 -8.73
CA GLY A 69 4.52 -2.26 -8.27
C GLY A 69 5.37 -1.07 -7.82
N SER A 70 5.11 0.13 -8.35
CA SER A 70 5.77 1.37 -7.92
C SER A 70 5.44 1.74 -6.46
N LEU A 71 4.23 1.46 -6.00
CA LEU A 71 3.84 1.63 -4.60
C LEU A 71 4.55 0.61 -3.71
N ILE A 72 4.59 -0.65 -4.15
CA ILE A 72 5.28 -1.73 -3.42
C ILE A 72 6.76 -1.40 -3.26
N GLY A 73 7.41 -0.93 -4.33
CA GLY A 73 8.81 -0.47 -4.31
C GLY A 73 9.02 0.72 -3.37
N HIS A 74 8.18 1.75 -3.46
CA HIS A 74 8.27 2.94 -2.59
C HIS A 74 8.14 2.59 -1.10
N VAL A 75 7.21 1.70 -0.75
CA VAL A 75 7.03 1.25 0.64
C VAL A 75 8.22 0.39 1.09
N ARG A 76 8.77 -0.46 0.22
CA ARG A 76 9.99 -1.23 0.50
C ARG A 76 11.16 -0.31 0.84
N ASP A 77 11.40 0.69 -0.01
CA ASP A 77 12.49 1.66 0.17
C ASP A 77 12.30 2.47 1.47
N SER A 78 11.05 2.86 1.75
CA SER A 78 10.69 3.59 2.98
C SER A 78 10.87 2.78 4.27
N LEU A 79 10.73 1.45 4.19
CA LEU A 79 10.95 0.51 5.29
C LEU A 79 12.38 -0.03 5.34
N ARG A 80 13.21 0.27 4.33
CA ARG A 80 14.59 -0.25 4.17
C ARG A 80 14.64 -1.78 4.24
N LEU A 81 13.67 -2.45 3.61
CA LEU A 81 13.61 -3.91 3.58
C LEU A 81 14.51 -4.48 2.48
N PRO A 82 15.16 -5.64 2.72
CA PRO A 82 15.92 -6.31 1.68
C PRO A 82 15.00 -6.83 0.56
N PRO A 83 15.52 -7.00 -0.67
CA PRO A 83 14.72 -7.42 -1.83
C PRO A 83 14.10 -8.81 -1.66
N GLU A 84 14.70 -9.65 -0.83
CA GLU A 84 14.25 -11.00 -0.48
C GLU A 84 12.93 -11.01 0.30
N VAL A 85 12.57 -9.91 0.97
CA VAL A 85 11.32 -9.82 1.72
C VAL A 85 10.18 -9.60 0.74
N VAL A 86 9.45 -10.68 0.49
CA VAL A 86 8.22 -10.68 -0.29
C VAL A 86 7.05 -10.32 0.65
N PRO A 87 6.18 -9.36 0.27
CA PRO A 87 5.01 -9.03 1.07
C PRO A 87 4.01 -10.18 1.01
N ASP A 88 3.60 -10.68 2.18
CA ASP A 88 2.56 -11.70 2.29
C ASP A 88 1.15 -11.09 2.16
N MET A 89 0.78 -10.69 0.93
CA MET A 89 -0.49 -10.01 0.67
C MET A 89 -1.69 -10.97 0.65
N VAL A 90 -1.46 -12.27 0.47
CA VAL A 90 -2.53 -13.28 0.30
C VAL A 90 -3.06 -13.76 1.65
N VAL A 91 -2.21 -13.88 2.67
CA VAL A 91 -2.64 -14.35 4.00
C VAL A 91 -3.47 -13.30 4.74
N LEU A 92 -3.17 -12.01 4.54
CA LEU A 92 -3.83 -10.91 5.27
C LEU A 92 -5.22 -10.53 4.74
N GLN A 93 -5.64 -11.00 3.56
CA GLN A 93 -7.00 -10.79 3.04
C GLN A 93 -8.02 -11.84 3.54
N LYS A 94 -7.57 -12.84 4.30
CA LYS A 94 -8.42 -13.93 4.83
C LYS A 94 -8.77 -13.77 6.31
N LEU A 95 -8.37 -12.66 6.93
CA LEU A 95 -8.72 -12.27 8.31
C LEU A 95 -9.93 -11.32 8.29
#